data_AF-A0A1G1ZQD3-F1
#
_entry.id   AF-A0A1G1ZQD3-F1
#
_cell.length_a   1.000
_cell.length_b   1.000
_cell.length_c   1.000
_cell.angle_alpha   90.00
_cell.angle_beta   90.00
_cell.angle_gamma   90.00
#
_symmetry.space_group_name_H-M   'P 1'
#
loop_
_entity.id
_entity.type
_entity.pdbx_description
1 polymer ?
#
loop_
_entity_poly.entity_id
_entity_poly.type
_entity_poly.pdbx_seq_one_letter_code
_entity_poly.pdbx_strand_id
1 'polypeptide(L)' 'MKRGKIFKETKARSTHNCLRCGKVIQIKETYFREEDADKFLHSLHNKKFCQDCYKNFISKN' A
#
# COMPACT_ATOMS: atom_id res chain seq x y z
N MET A 1 -13.43 15.40 10.17
CA MET A 1 -13.05 14.00 10.50
C MET A 1 -11.88 13.59 9.61
N LYS A 2 -10.68 13.35 10.16
CA LYS A 2 -9.53 12.87 9.38
C LYS A 2 -9.83 11.42 8.97
N ARG A 3 -10.11 11.18 7.69
CA ARG A 3 -10.31 9.83 7.13
C ARG A 3 -9.02 9.04 7.38
N GLY A 4 -9.07 8.07 8.30
CA GLY A 4 -7.95 7.19 8.60
C GLY A 4 -7.69 6.31 7.39
N LYS A 5 -6.56 6.53 6.72
CA LYS A 5 -6.08 5.64 5.65
C LYS A 5 -5.43 4.45 6.32
N ILE A 6 -5.93 3.26 6.03
CA ILE A 6 -5.39 2.02 6.59
C ILE A 6 -4.51 1.38 5.53
N PHE A 7 -3.38 0.80 5.93
CA PHE A 7 -2.54 0.02 5.03
C PHE A 7 -2.69 -1.45 5.36
N LYS A 8 -3.13 -2.23 4.39
CA LYS A 8 -3.29 -3.67 4.53
C LYS A 8 -2.11 -4.40 3.93
N GLU A 9 -1.50 -5.27 4.73
CA GLU A 9 -0.51 -6.23 4.26
C GLU A 9 -1.18 -7.22 3.29
N THR A 10 -0.63 -7.32 2.08
CA THR A 10 -1.18 -8.12 1.00
C THR A 10 -0.08 -8.88 0.28
N LYS A 11 -0.33 -10.14 -0.04
CA LYS A 11 0.57 -10.93 -0.90
C LYS A 11 0.28 -10.66 -2.37
N ALA A 12 1.31 -10.28 -3.13
CA ALA A 12 1.21 -9.96 -4.54
C ALA A 12 0.78 -11.19 -5.36
N ARG A 13 -0.34 -11.06 -6.07
CA ARG A 13 -0.82 -12.05 -7.05
C ARG A 13 -0.30 -11.74 -8.47
N SER A 14 0.17 -10.52 -8.69
CA SER A 14 0.76 -10.00 -9.92
C SER A 14 1.91 -9.07 -9.56
N THR A 15 2.78 -8.75 -10.51
CA THR A 15 3.82 -7.74 -10.29
C THR A 15 3.21 -6.35 -10.08
N HIS A 16 3.77 -5.58 -9.15
CA HIS A 16 3.32 -4.22 -8.85
C HIS A 16 4.52 -3.29 -8.70
N ASN A 17 4.33 -2.00 -8.95
CA ASN A 17 5.37 -1.01 -8.68
C ASN A 17 5.06 -0.29 -7.36
N CYS A 18 6.06 -0.18 -6.50
CA CYS A 18 5.97 0.65 -5.31
C CYS A 18 5.82 2.12 -5.72
N LEU A 19 4.78 2.79 -5.21
CA LEU A 19 4.51 4.19 -5.54
C LEU A 19 5.59 5.16 -5.02
N ARG A 20 6.32 4.78 -3.97
CA ARG A 20 7.33 5.65 -3.34
C ARG A 20 8.71 5.53 -3.98
N CYS A 21 9.19 4.30 -4.20
CA CYS A 21 10.55 4.06 -4.68
C CYS A 21 10.62 3.49 -6.10
N GLY A 22 9.48 3.20 -6.74
CA GLY A 22 9.44 2.57 -8.07
C GLY A 22 9.86 1.10 -8.10
N LYS A 23 10.31 0.52 -6.98
CA LYS A 23 10.72 -0.89 -6.92
C LYS A 23 9.60 -1.82 -7.39
N VAL A 24 9.95 -2.77 -8.23
CA VAL A 24 9.05 -3.85 -8.65
C VAL A 24 8.87 -4.83 -7.48
N ILE A 25 7.63 -4.99 -7.06
CA ILE A 25 7.14 -6.01 -6.15
C ILE A 25 6.78 -7.22 -7.03
N GLN A 26 7.48 -8.31 -6.84
CA GLN A 26 7.29 -9.55 -7.57
C GLN A 26 6.08 -10.33 -7.07
N ILE A 27 5.62 -11.28 -7.88
CA ILE A 27 4.56 -12.20 -7.50
C ILE A 27 5.02 -12.99 -6.27
N LYS A 28 4.10 -13.23 -5.32
CA LYS A 28 4.33 -13.83 -4.00
C LYS A 28 5.08 -12.95 -3.00
N GLU A 29 5.61 -11.79 -3.38
CA GLU A 29 6.15 -10.83 -2.40
C GLU A 29 5.03 -10.13 -1.62
N THR A 30 5.37 -9.66 -0.43
CA THR A 30 4.45 -8.91 0.42
C THR A 30 4.55 -7.42 0.14
N TYR A 31 3.41 -6.76 0.02
CA TYR A 31 3.30 -5.31 -0.13
C TYR A 31 2.15 -4.75 0.69
N PHE A 32 2.16 -3.45 0.88
CA PHE A 32 1.16 -2.74 1.67
C PHE A 32 0.30 -1.90 0.74
N ARG A 33 -1.01 -2.17 0.74
CA ARG A 33 -2.00 -1.45 -0.06
C ARG A 33 -2.76 -0.47 0.83
N GLU A 34 -2.88 0.78 0.39
CA GLU A 34 -3.79 1.77 0.97
C GLU A 34 -5.23 1.30 0.73
N GLU A 35 -6.00 1.19 1.80
CA GLU A 35 -7.45 0.99 1.78
C GLU A 35 -8.11 2.19 2.46
N ASP A 36 -9.07 2.78 1.75
CA ASP A 36 -9.96 3.75 2.35
C ASP A 36 -10.83 3.04 3.38
N ALA A 37 -10.87 3.56 4.61
CA ALA A 37 -11.73 3.03 5.68
C ALA A 37 -13.23 3.12 5.32
N ASP A 38 -13.58 4.00 4.37
CA ASP A 38 -14.92 4.21 3.89
C ASP A 38 -15.17 3.37 2.63
N LYS A 39 -15.86 2.24 2.81
CA LYS A 39 -16.11 1.24 1.76
C LYS A 39 -16.93 1.75 0.58
N PHE A 40 -17.58 2.91 0.73
CA PHE A 40 -18.38 3.52 -0.34
C PHE A 40 -17.52 4.20 -1.41
N LEU A 41 -16.30 4.62 -1.06
CA LEU A 41 -15.34 5.25 -1.98
C LEU A 41 -14.21 4.28 -2.25
N HIS A 42 -14.46 3.29 -3.11
CA HIS A 42 -13.39 2.50 -3.70
C HIS A 42 -12.56 3.40 -4.63
N SER A 43 -11.50 4.01 -4.11
CA SER A 43 -10.55 4.73 -4.95
C SER A 43 -9.81 3.75 -5.85
N LEU A 44 -9.82 4.01 -7.16
CA LEU A 44 -8.96 3.29 -8.12
C LEU A 44 -7.47 3.58 -7.86
N HIS A 45 -7.16 4.64 -7.09
CA HIS A 45 -5.81 5.13 -6.83
C HIS A 45 -5.20 4.61 -5.52
N ASN A 46 -5.64 3.45 -5.01
CA ASN A 46 -5.05 2.84 -3.83
C ASN A 46 -3.53 2.69 -3.99
N LYS A 47 -2.80 3.41 -3.14
CA LYS A 47 -1.34 3.41 -3.14
C LYS A 47 -0.82 2.03 -2.76
N LYS A 48 0.27 1.61 -3.41
CA LYS A 48 0.96 0.34 -3.12
C LYS A 48 2.39 0.67 -2.69
N PHE A 49 2.81 0.16 -1.54
CA PHE A 49 4.16 0.35 -1.03
C PHE A 49 4.84 -0.99 -0.82
N CYS A 50 6.13 -1.08 -1.14
CA CYS A 50 6.94 -2.20 -0.68
C CYS A 50 7.11 -2.14 0.84
N GLN A 51 7.55 -3.26 1.42
CA GLN A 51 7.74 -3.38 2.87
C GLN A 51 8.66 -2.29 3.45
N ASP A 52 9.75 -1.95 2.77
CA ASP A 52 10.70 -0.93 3.24
C ASP A 52 10.08 0.47 3.22
N CYS A 53 9.34 0.80 2.16
CA CYS A 53 8.65 2.08 2.05
C CYS A 53 7.51 2.22 3.05
N TYR A 54 6.82 1.12 3.35
CA TYR A 54 5.80 1.09 4.40
C TYR A 54 6.41 1.29 5.78
N LYS A 55 7.48 0.55 6.13
CA LYS A 55 8.22 0.73 7.39
C LYS A 55 8.67 2.19 7.57
N ASN A 56 9.28 2.78 6.53
CA ASN A 56 9.68 4.19 6.57
C ASN A 56 8.51 5.17 6.69
N PHE A 57 7.31 4.78 6.24
CA PHE A 57 6.11 5.61 6.38
C PHE A 57 5.55 5.57 7.81
N ILE A 58 5.47 4.38 8.42
CA ILE A 58 4.99 4.23 9.79
C ILE A 58 5.99 4.73 10.83
N SER A 59 7.30 4.64 10.58
CA SER A 59 8.33 5.13 11.52
C SER A 59 8.47 6.64 11.57
N LYS A 60 7.83 7.39 10.64
CA LYS A 60 7.83 8.86 10.62
C LYS A 60 6.53 9.47 11.16
N ASN A 61 5.63 8.66 11.70
CA ASN A 61 4.34 9.08 12.26
C ASN A 61 4.20 8.56 13.69
#